data_AF-A0A7K9Q2D6-F1
#
_entry.id   AF-A0A7K9Q2D6-F1
#
_cell.length_a   1.000
_cell.length_b   1.000
_cell.length_c   1.000
_cell.angle_alpha   90.00
_cell.angle_beta   90.00
_cell.angle_gamma   90.00
#
_symmetry.space_group_name_H-M   'P 1'
#
loop_
_entity.id
_entity.type
_entity.pdbx_description
1 polymer ?
#
loop_
_entity_poly.entity_id
_entity_poly.type
_entity_poly.pdbx_seq_one_letter_code
_entity_poly.pdbx_strand_id
1 'polypeptide(L)' 'MLLLLLGIIVLHVTVLVLLFVSTIVSQWLRNGDHAADLWQNCTTGDVFRCLASSSNEWLQSVQAMMILSVIFSVL' A
#
# COMPACT_ATOMS: atom_id res chain seq x y z
N MET A 1 -29.02 0.13 -14.93
CA MET A 1 -28.74 -0.32 -13.54
C MET A 1 -27.73 -1.47 -13.51
N LEU A 2 -27.89 -2.51 -14.35
CA LEU A 2 -26.93 -3.62 -14.45
C LEU A 2 -25.49 -3.18 -14.82
N LEU A 3 -25.34 -2.26 -15.79
CA LEU A 3 -24.03 -1.70 -16.18
C LEU A 3 -23.33 -0.96 -15.04
N LEU A 4 -24.10 -0.20 -14.24
CA LEU A 4 -23.56 0.50 -13.08
C LEU A 4 -23.13 -0.49 -12.00
N LEU A 5 -23.93 -1.52 -11.74
CA LEU A 5 -23.61 -2.57 -10.78
C LEU A 5 -22.33 -3.32 -11.17
N LEU A 6 -22.20 -3.69 -12.45
CA LEU A 6 -21.01 -4.33 -12.99
C LEU A 6 -19.78 -3.43 -12.84
N GLY A 7 -19.90 -2.14 -13.16
CA GLY A 7 -18.82 -1.17 -13.01
C GLY A 7 -18.35 -1.02 -11.56
N ILE A 8 -19.27 -0.97 -10.60
CA ILE A 8 -18.93 -0.88 -9.17
C ILE A 8 -18.17 -2.12 -8.69
N ILE A 9 -18.61 -3.32 -9.09
CA ILE A 9 -17.94 -4.58 -8.73
C ILE A 9 -16.52 -4.62 -9.30
N VAL A 10 -16.36 -4.27 -10.58
CA VAL A 10 -15.03 -4.21 -11.22
C VAL A 10 -14.14 -3.20 -10.52
N LEU A 11 -14.66 -2.02 -10.19
CA LEU A 11 -13.92 -0.99 -9.46
C LEU A 11 -13.47 -1.49 -8.09
N HIS A 12 -14.33 -2.17 -7.33
CA HIS A 12 -13.98 -2.74 -6.02
C HIS A 12 -12.84 -3.76 -6.13
N VAL A 13 -12.94 -4.72 -7.06
CA VAL A 13 -11.89 -5.72 -7.27
C VAL A 13 -10.57 -5.06 -7.69
N THR A 14 -10.65 -4.03 -8.54
CA THR A 14 -9.45 -3.29 -8.99
C THR A 14 -8.76 -2.60 -7.82
N VAL A 15 -9.52 -1.93 -6.94
CA VAL A 15 -8.97 -1.27 -5.75
C VAL A 15 -8.34 -2.29 -4.79
N LEU A 16 -8.95 -3.47 -4.62
CA LEU A 16 -8.37 -4.55 -3.80
C LEU A 16 -7.03 -5.05 -4.34
N VAL A 17 -6.91 -5.25 -5.66
CA VAL A 17 -5.66 -5.64 -6.30
C VAL A 17 -4.59 -4.56 -6.13
N LEU A 18 -4.95 -3.29 -6.35
CA LEU A 18 -4.03 -2.17 -6.17
C LEU A 18 -3.54 -2.03 -4.72
N LEU A 19 -4.43 -2.23 -3.74
CA LEU A 19 -4.06 -2.27 -2.32
C LEU A 19 -3.04 -3.38 -2.05
N PHE A 20 -3.27 -4.58 -2.55
CA PHE A 20 -2.36 -5.71 -2.34
C PHE A 20 -0.97 -5.47 -2.95
N VAL A 21 -0.92 -4.94 -4.18
CA VAL A 21 0.34 -4.56 -4.84
C VAL A 21 1.08 -3.50 -4.02
N SER A 22 0.37 -2.52 -3.46
CA SER A 22 0.97 -1.46 -2.65
C SER A 22 1.58 -1.93 -1.32
N THR A 23 1.19 -3.11 -0.81
CA THR A 23 1.80 -3.71 0.41
C THR A 23 3.01 -4.59 0.17
N ILE A 24 3.21 -5.08 -1.06
CA ILE A 24 4.25 -6.07 -1.36
C ILE A 24 5.50 -5.41 -1.93
N VAL A 25 5.32 -4.32 -2.68
CA VAL A 25 6.39 -3.69 -3.44
C VAL A 25 6.81 -2.39 -2.77
N SER A 26 8.06 -2.34 -2.32
CA SER A 26 8.65 -1.19 -1.62
C SER A 26 9.06 -0.07 -2.58
N GLN A 27 8.07 0.57 -3.22
CA GLN A 27 8.30 1.62 -4.23
C GLN A 27 7.45 2.87 -4.04
N TRP A 28 6.90 3.07 -2.84
CA TRP A 28 6.10 4.26 -2.51
C TRP A 28 6.92 5.55 -2.60
N LEU A 29 8.15 5.54 -2.09
CA LEU A 29 9.13 6.60 -2.28
C LEU A 29 10.45 6.01 -2.74
N ARG A 30 10.93 6.41 -3.91
CA ARG A 30 12.24 6.02 -4.43
C ARG A 30 13.13 7.24 -4.58
N ASN A 31 14.19 7.29 -3.78
CA ASN A 31 15.19 8.35 -3.81
C ASN A 31 16.57 7.74 -4.08
N GLY A 32 16.92 7.60 -5.36
CA GLY A 32 18.18 6.98 -5.78
C GLY A 32 18.28 5.54 -5.29
N ASP A 33 19.26 5.29 -4.41
CA ASP A 33 19.49 4.00 -3.76
C ASP A 33 18.59 3.75 -2.55
N HIS A 34 17.72 4.68 -2.16
CA HIS A 34 16.74 4.47 -1.11
C HIS A 34 15.37 4.14 -1.72
N ALA A 35 14.74 3.09 -1.23
CA ALA A 35 13.40 2.66 -1.60
C ALA A 35 12.59 2.45 -0.32
N ALA A 36 11.60 3.30 -0.09
CA ALA A 36 10.73 3.24 1.07
C ALA A 36 9.32 2.81 0.67
N ASP A 37 8.76 1.96 1.52
CA ASP A 37 7.38 1.53 1.55
C ASP A 37 6.67 2.07 2.79
N LEU A 38 5.36 1.85 2.85
CA LEU A 38 4.53 2.12 4.01
C LEU A 38 5.00 1.35 5.25
N TRP A 39 5.63 0.17 5.10
CA TRP A 39 6.03 -0.69 6.21
C TRP A 39 7.54 -0.72 6.45
N GLN A 40 8.34 -0.54 5.40
CA GLN A 40 9.78 -0.75 5.44
C GLN A 40 10.51 0.32 4.62
N ASN A 41 11.65 0.78 5.12
CA ASN A 41 12.58 1.62 4.37
C ASN A 41 13.84 0.81 4.06
N CYS A 42 14.06 0.57 2.77
CA CYS A 42 15.19 -0.17 2.25
C CYS A 42 16.23 0.77 1.64
N THR A 43 17.50 0.50 1.92
CA THR A 43 18.64 1.23 1.35
C THR A 43 19.55 0.25 0.61
N THR A 44 19.82 0.58 -0.64
CA THR A 44 20.65 -0.17 -1.60
C THR A 44 22.02 0.52 -1.72
N GLY A 45 22.77 0.59 -0.61
CA GLY A 45 24.18 1.06 -0.61
C GLY A 45 25.15 -0.11 -0.77
N ASP A 46 26.31 -0.06 -0.10
CA ASP A 46 27.28 -1.19 -0.05
C ASP A 46 26.67 -2.50 0.48
N VAL A 47 25.60 -2.43 1.28
CA VAL A 47 24.85 -3.57 1.80
C VAL A 47 23.35 -3.25 1.72
N PHE A 48 22.57 -4.18 1.15
CA PHE A 48 21.11 -4.08 1.17
C PHE A 48 20.59 -4.20 2.60
N ARG A 49 19.96 -3.14 3.11
CA ARG A 49 19.37 -3.11 4.45
C ARG A 49 17.93 -2.61 4.39
N CYS A 50 17.02 -3.35 5.00
CA CYS A 50 15.63 -2.93 5.19
C CYS A 50 15.33 -2.78 6.68
N LEU A 51 14.82 -1.62 7.06
CA LEU A 51 14.43 -1.27 8.42
C LEU A 51 12.94 -0.96 8.43
N ALA A 52 12.26 -1.13 9.57
CA ALA A 52 10.87 -0.70 9.69
C ALA A 52 10.76 0.82 9.44
N SER A 53 9.70 1.24 8.74
CA SER A 53 9.47 2.66 8.46
C SER A 53 9.23 3.44 9.76
N SER A 54 9.65 4.71 9.79
CA SER A 54 9.46 5.58 10.95
C SER A 54 7.98 5.85 11.20
N SER A 55 7.56 5.82 12.48
CA SER A 55 6.19 6.04 12.93
C SER A 55 5.77 7.51 12.81
N ASN A 56 5.62 7.99 11.59
CA ASN A 56 5.04 9.30 11.33
C ASN A 56 3.51 9.22 11.47
N GLU A 57 2.90 10.25 12.04
CA GLU A 57 1.45 10.31 12.29
C GLU A 57 0.60 10.19 11.00
N TRP A 58 1.07 10.79 9.91
CA TRP A 58 0.43 10.67 8.60
C TRP A 58 0.52 9.24 8.05
N LEU A 59 1.65 8.56 8.25
CA LEU A 59 1.91 7.21 7.76
C LEU A 59 1.05 6.19 8.53
N GLN A 60 0.94 6.38 9.85
CA GLN A 60 0.07 5.56 10.71
C GLN A 60 -1.41 5.68 10.30
N SER A 61 -1.87 6.88 9.93
CA SER A 61 -3.23 7.10 9.46
C SER A 61 -3.51 6.35 8.16
N VAL A 62 -2.55 6.35 7.22
CA VAL A 62 -2.66 5.60 5.96
C VAL A 62 -2.67 4.09 6.19
N GLN A 63 -1.81 3.58 7.09
CA GLN A 63 -1.82 2.16 7.48
C GLN A 63 -3.16 1.73 8.08
N ALA A 64 -3.75 2.56 8.94
CA ALA A 64 -5.05 2.29 9.54
C ALA A 64 -6.18 2.28 8.50
N MET A 65 -6.20 3.25 7.58
CA MET A 65 -7.19 3.28 6.50
C MET A 65 -7.07 2.08 5.56
N MET A 66 -5.84 1.62 5.29
CA MET A 66 -5.61 0.42 4.50
C MET A 66 -6.24 -0.82 5.14
N ILE A 67 -6.01 -1.03 6.44
CA ILE A 67 -6.61 -2.15 7.17
C ILE A 67 -8.15 -2.04 7.18
N LEU A 68 -8.68 -0.84 7.45
CA LEU A 68 -10.12 -0.60 7.48
C LEU A 68 -10.77 -0.86 6.11
N SER A 69 -10.10 -0.51 5.01
CA SER A 69 -10.57 -0.75 3.65
C SER A 69 -10.69 -2.24 3.31
N VAL A 70 -9.77 -3.07 3.83
CA VAL A 70 -9.83 -4.53 3.67
C VAL A 70 -10.98 -5.11 4.48
N ILE A 71 -11.18 -4.63 5.72
CA ILE A 71 -12.30 -5.08 6.57
C ILE A 71 -13.64 -4.78 5.88
N PHE A 72 -13.87 -3.55 5.40
CA PHE A 72 -15.10 -3.18 4.71
C PHE A 72 -15.28 -3.85 3.34
N SER A 73 -14.22 -4.40 2.75
CA SER A 73 -14.34 -5.14 1.49
C SER A 73 -14.74 -6.61 1.70
N VAL A 74 -14.51 -7.16 2.89
CA VAL A 74 -14.84 -8.55 3.25
C VAL A 74 -16.21 -8.64 3.97
N LEU A 75 -16.63 -7.56 4.62
CA LEU A 75 -17.85 -7.46 5.43
C LEU A 75 -19.03 -6.91 4.63
#